data_AF-A0A353VZ11-F1
#
_entry.id   AF-A0A353VZ11-F1
#
_cell.length_a   1.000
_cell.length_b   1.000
_cell.length_c   1.000
_cell.angle_alpha   90.00
_cell.angle_beta   90.00
_cell.angle_gamma   90.00
#
_symmetry.space_group_name_H-M   'P 1'
#
loop_
_entity.id
_entity.type
_entity.pdbx_description
1 polymer ?
#
loop_
_entity_poly.entity_id
_entity_poly.type
_entity_poly.pdbx_seq_one_letter_code
_entity_poly.pdbx_strand_id
1 'polypeptide(L)'
;MAIGASAGGLAAFEAYKKEDMKSYPAEELPIVKGMKGTASHVDNLVVKRPNGSEILLEMFGTPVEYNEGQSWGSSLVTFFDITLALITILRVYSTEERPYRKTMSKQDAVSEIK
;
A
#
# COMPACT_ATOMS: atom_id res chain seq x y z
N MET A 1 4.47 -12.54 27.61
CA MET A 1 5.72 -11.78 27.76
C MET A 1 6.69 -12.28 26.69
N ALA A 2 6.87 -11.50 25.63
CA ALA A 2 8.01 -11.59 24.70
C ALA A 2 8.06 -10.22 24.01
N ILE A 3 9.00 -9.40 24.47
CA ILE A 3 9.33 -8.07 23.96
C ILE A 3 10.59 -8.30 23.13
N GLY A 4 10.51 -8.11 21.81
CA GLY A 4 11.58 -8.47 20.88
C GLY A 4 11.90 -7.33 19.92
N ALA A 5 13.10 -6.79 20.08
CA ALA A 5 13.84 -5.85 19.23
C ALA A 5 13.37 -4.38 19.20
N SER A 6 13.99 -3.60 20.09
CA SER A 6 14.12 -2.15 20.00
C SER A 6 15.22 -1.76 19.01
N ALA A 7 14.83 -1.07 17.92
CA ALA A 7 15.66 -0.10 17.21
C ALA A 7 14.82 1.18 17.10
N GLY A 8 15.28 2.26 17.74
CA GLY A 8 14.70 3.62 17.71
C GLY A 8 13.22 3.78 17.38
N GLY A 9 12.33 3.72 18.38
CA GLY A 9 11.04 4.43 18.31
C GLY A 9 9.96 3.93 17.34
N LEU A 10 9.94 2.66 16.92
CA LEU A 10 8.78 2.06 16.22
C LEU A 10 7.85 1.25 17.15
N ALA A 11 8.05 1.32 18.47
CA ALA A 11 7.35 0.51 19.48
C ALA A 11 5.91 0.96 19.81
N ALA A 12 5.28 1.85 19.05
CA ALA A 12 3.99 2.46 19.41
C ALA A 12 2.84 2.22 18.42
N PHE A 13 3.06 1.40 17.38
CA PHE A 13 2.11 1.24 16.29
C PHE A 13 1.75 -0.23 16.10
N GLU A 14 0.48 -0.56 16.27
CA GLU A 14 -0.05 -1.90 15.95
C GLU A 14 -0.31 -1.95 14.44
N ALA A 15 0.26 -2.95 13.77
CA ALA A 15 0.16 -3.13 12.33
C ALA A 15 -0.72 -4.35 11.99
N TYR A 16 -1.61 -4.20 11.02
CA TYR A 16 -2.60 -5.21 10.62
C TYR A 16 -2.71 -5.33 9.10
N LYS A 17 -3.02 -6.53 8.60
CA LYS A 17 -3.42 -6.72 7.20
C LYS A 17 -4.83 -6.21 6.99
N LYS A 18 -5.05 -5.39 5.96
CA LYS A 18 -6.34 -4.77 5.66
C LYS A 18 -7.46 -5.81 5.43
N GLU A 19 -7.13 -6.97 4.87
CA GLU A 19 -8.11 -7.97 4.44
C GLU A 19 -8.80 -8.68 5.60
N ASP A 20 -8.05 -8.98 6.67
CA ASP A 20 -8.54 -9.78 7.79
C ASP A 20 -8.30 -9.15 9.17
N MET A 21 -7.68 -7.97 9.21
CA MET A 21 -7.31 -7.23 10.41
C MET A 21 -6.48 -8.05 11.41
N LYS A 22 -5.77 -9.08 10.93
CA LYS A 22 -4.79 -9.80 11.76
C LYS A 22 -3.47 -9.07 11.77
N SER A 23 -2.69 -9.28 12.83
CA SER A 23 -1.37 -8.67 12.98
C SER A 23 -0.51 -8.92 11.74
N TYR A 24 0.11 -7.85 11.23
CA TYR A 24 0.95 -7.93 10.06
C TYR A 24 2.26 -8.67 10.39
N PRO A 25 2.58 -9.79 9.72
CA PRO A 25 3.81 -10.53 9.99
C PRO A 25 5.04 -9.65 9.72
N ALA A 26 5.94 -9.53 10.69
CA ALA A 26 7.08 -8.62 10.60
C ALA A 26 8.00 -8.97 9.42
N GLU A 27 8.13 -10.26 9.11
CA GLU A 27 8.94 -10.78 8.01
C GLU A 27 8.39 -10.41 6.63
N GLU A 28 7.11 -10.06 6.55
CA GLU A 28 6.47 -9.62 5.32
C GLU A 28 6.66 -8.12 5.05
N LEU A 29 6.98 -7.33 6.08
CA LEU A 29 7.13 -5.88 5.97
C LEU A 29 8.26 -5.51 5.00
N PRO A 30 8.05 -4.52 4.11
CA PRO A 30 9.05 -4.12 3.14
C PRO A 30 10.39 -3.70 3.73
N ILE A 31 10.40 -3.06 4.90
CA ILE A 31 11.64 -2.72 5.62
C ILE A 31 12.46 -3.96 5.98
N VAL A 32 11.81 -5.01 6.47
CA VAL A 32 12.48 -6.25 6.90
C VAL A 32 12.97 -7.04 5.70
N LYS A 33 12.16 -7.12 4.64
CA LYS A 33 12.58 -7.75 3.37
C LYS A 33 13.74 -7.01 2.72
N GLY A 34 13.71 -5.67 2.70
CA GLY A 34 14.78 -4.86 2.17
C GLY A 34 16.08 -5.03 2.95
N MET A 35 16.03 -5.11 4.29
CA MET A 35 17.20 -5.43 5.11
C MET A 35 17.77 -6.82 4.82
N LYS A 36 16.95 -7.76 4.36
CA LYS A 36 17.34 -9.11 3.92
C LYS A 36 17.79 -9.16 2.45
N GLY A 37 17.95 -8.02 1.78
CA GLY A 37 18.38 -7.97 0.38
C GLY A 37 17.25 -8.11 -0.64
N THR A 38 15.98 -8.09 -0.22
CA THR A 38 14.82 -8.29 -1.12
C THR A 38 13.99 -7.02 -1.25
N ALA A 39 13.91 -6.48 -2.47
CA ALA A 39 12.98 -5.39 -2.75
C ALA A 39 11.53 -5.90 -2.66
N SER A 40 10.63 -5.11 -2.08
CA SER A 40 9.22 -5.47 -1.94
C SER A 40 8.31 -4.26 -1.76
N HIS A 41 7.02 -4.47 -1.97
CA HIS A 41 5.97 -3.47 -1.90
C HIS A 41 4.70 -4.10 -1.32
N VAL A 42 3.96 -3.29 -0.55
CA VAL A 42 2.63 -3.64 0.01
C VAL A 42 1.74 -2.41 0.02
N ASP A 43 0.44 -2.57 -0.17
CA ASP A 43 -0.59 -1.51 -0.14
C ASP A 43 -1.76 -1.83 0.81
N ASN A 44 -1.57 -2.85 1.64
CA ASN A 44 -2.59 -3.41 2.54
C ASN A 44 -2.20 -3.31 4.02
N LEU A 45 -1.27 -2.43 4.38
CA LEU A 45 -0.78 -2.25 5.74
C LEU A 45 -1.64 -1.23 6.49
N VAL A 46 -2.45 -1.68 7.45
CA VAL A 46 -3.17 -0.80 8.37
C VAL A 46 -2.33 -0.55 9.61
N VAL A 47 -2.12 0.71 9.96
CA VAL A 47 -1.40 1.11 11.17
C VAL A 47 -2.36 1.83 12.12
N LYS A 48 -2.47 1.32 13.35
CA LYS A 48 -3.19 1.98 14.43
C LYS A 48 -2.25 2.90 15.20
N ARG A 49 -2.57 4.19 15.19
CA ARG A 49 -1.82 5.23 15.90
C ARG A 49 -2.16 5.22 17.40
N PRO A 50 -1.29 5.77 18.27
CA PRO A 50 -1.57 5.88 19.71
C PRO A 50 -2.87 6.60 20.08
N ASN A 51 -3.35 7.50 19.22
CA ASN A 51 -4.63 8.20 19.41
C ASN A 51 -5.87 7.36 19.00
N GLY A 52 -5.68 6.09 18.63
CA GLY A 52 -6.74 5.19 18.20
C GLY A 52 -7.17 5.33 16.75
N SER A 53 -6.68 6.33 16.00
CA SER A 53 -6.95 6.44 14.56
C SER A 53 -6.16 5.40 13.77
N GLU A 54 -6.75 4.92 12.69
CA GLU A 54 -6.13 3.98 11.76
C GLU A 54 -5.80 4.67 10.44
N ILE A 55 -4.69 4.25 9.82
CA ILE A 55 -4.34 4.65 8.46
C ILE A 55 -3.97 3.44 7.63
N LEU A 56 -4.35 3.50 6.35
CA LEU A 56 -3.89 2.55 5.35
C LEU A 56 -2.63 3.11 4.69
N LEU A 57 -1.55 2.34 4.78
CA LEU A 57 -0.27 2.65 4.20
C LEU A 57 0.00 1.81 2.96
N GLU A 58 0.51 2.47 1.94
CA GLU A 58 1.32 1.86 0.90
C GLU A 58 2.80 2.03 1.27
N MET A 59 3.58 0.97 1.15
CA MET A 59 4.99 0.95 1.54
C MET A 59 5.84 0.21 0.52
N PHE A 60 6.99 0.79 0.20
CA PHE A 60 8.04 0.19 -0.61
C PHE A 60 9.30 0.05 0.22
N GLY A 61 10.01 -1.06 0.06
CA GLY A 61 11.27 -1.32 0.71
C GLY A 61 12.27 -1.87 -0.30
N THR A 62 13.44 -1.26 -0.38
CA THR A 62 14.51 -1.66 -1.30
C THR A 62 15.81 -1.80 -0.53
N PRO A 63 16.58 -2.89 -0.74
CA PRO A 63 17.90 -3.03 -0.15
C PRO A 63 18.82 -1.90 -0.59
N VAL A 64 19.65 -1.43 0.33
CA VAL A 64 20.76 -0.52 0.00
C VAL A 64 21.97 -1.38 -0.31
N GLU A 65 22.37 -1.39 -1.56
CA GLU A 65 23.56 -2.10 -2.05
C GLU A 65 24.81 -1.22 -1.91
N TYR A 66 25.93 -1.84 -1.54
CA TYR A 66 27.24 -1.20 -1.57
C TYR A 66 28.00 -1.50 -2.85
N ASN A 67 27.87 -2.75 -3.31
CA ASN A 67 28.39 -3.30 -4.55
C ASN A 67 27.28 -4.15 -5.16
N GLU A 68 27.34 -4.43 -6.47
CA GLU A 68 26.33 -5.23 -7.16
C GLU A 68 26.03 -6.54 -6.42
N GLY A 69 24.77 -6.70 -5.98
CA GLY A 69 24.30 -7.89 -5.26
C GLY A 69 24.79 -8.03 -3.81
N GLN A 70 25.54 -7.06 -3.28
CA GLN A 70 26.05 -7.07 -1.91
C GLN A 70 25.44 -5.91 -1.10
N SER A 71 24.51 -6.25 -0.21
CA SER A 71 23.78 -5.30 0.63
C SER A 71 24.49 -5.03 1.97
N TRP A 72 24.37 -3.79 2.46
CA TRP A 72 24.78 -3.39 3.82
C TRP A 72 23.91 -3.97 4.95
N GLY A 73 22.90 -4.80 4.64
CA GLY A 73 21.88 -5.18 5.62
C GLY A 73 20.95 -4.02 6.01
N SER A 74 20.85 -3.02 5.13
CA SER A 74 20.05 -1.81 5.29
C SER A 74 18.96 -1.73 4.22
N SER A 75 17.83 -1.10 4.54
CA SER A 75 16.74 -0.85 3.59
C SER A 75 16.46 0.65 3.50
N LEU A 76 16.27 1.15 2.28
CA LEU A 76 15.54 2.39 2.05
C LEU A 76 14.04 2.06 2.04
N VAL A 77 13.23 2.86 2.74
CA VAL A 77 11.79 2.65 2.85
C VAL A 77 11.07 3.95 2.55
N THR A 78 10.06 3.87 1.70
CA THR A 78 9.11 4.96 1.46
C THR A 78 7.71 4.46 1.76
N PHE A 79 6.87 5.31 2.34
CA PHE A 79 5.48 4.98 2.60
C PHE A 79 4.57 6.18 2.37
N PHE A 80 3.33 5.90 2.01
CA PHE A 80 2.29 6.88 1.72
C PHE A 80 1.03 6.54 2.51
N ASP A 81 0.40 7.54 3.12
CA ASP A 81 -0.96 7.42 3.63
C ASP A 81 -1.94 7.48 2.47
N ILE A 82 -2.52 6.32 2.13
CA ILE A 82 -3.44 6.16 1.01
C ILE A 82 -4.91 6.15 1.44
N THR A 83 -5.19 6.44 2.72
CA THR A 83 -6.55 6.39 3.29
C THR A 83 -7.52 7.28 2.50
N LEU A 84 -7.13 8.54 2.25
CA LEU A 84 -7.98 9.49 1.54
C LEU A 84 -8.13 9.15 0.05
N ALA A 85 -7.06 8.65 -0.59
CA ALA A 85 -7.10 8.24 -1.99
C ALA A 85 -8.11 7.10 -2.19
N LEU A 86 -8.08 6.07 -1.33
CA LEU A 86 -9.00 4.95 -1.38
C LEU A 86 -10.46 5.38 -1.18
N ILE A 87 -10.74 6.21 -0.15
CA ILE A 87 -12.10 6.71 0.14
C ILE A 87 -12.63 7.55 -1.04
N THR A 88 -11.78 8.39 -1.63
CA THR A 88 -12.15 9.24 -2.78
C THR A 88 -12.50 8.38 -3.99
N ILE A 89 -11.69 7.37 -4.28
CA ILE A 89 -11.92 6.43 -5.38
C ILE A 89 -13.24 5.67 -5.17
N LEU A 90 -13.46 5.11 -3.98
CA LEU A 90 -14.70 4.42 -3.64
C LEU A 90 -15.92 5.34 -3.74
N ARG A 91 -15.80 6.60 -3.31
CA ARG A 91 -16.86 7.59 -3.45
C ARG A 91 -17.17 7.87 -4.92
N VAL A 92 -16.17 8.02 -5.77
CA VAL A 92 -16.37 8.20 -7.22
C VAL A 92 -17.11 6.99 -7.81
N TYR A 93 -16.74 5.76 -7.44
CA TYR A 93 -17.41 4.54 -7.92
C TYR A 93 -18.80 4.34 -7.34
N SER A 94 -19.05 4.71 -6.08
CA SER A 94 -20.37 4.58 -5.45
C SER A 94 -21.35 5.66 -5.92
N THR A 95 -20.85 6.72 -6.57
CA THR A 95 -21.68 7.77 -7.17
C THR A 95 -22.01 7.38 -8.60
N GLU A 96 -22.81 6.32 -8.78
CA GLU A 96 -23.37 5.90 -10.08
C GLU A 96 -24.46 6.88 -10.60
N GLU A 97 -24.21 8.19 -10.55
CA GLU A 97 -24.98 9.17 -11.31
C GLU A 97 -24.03 10.08 -12.09
N ARG A 98 -23.52 9.58 -13.23
CA ARG A 98 -23.05 10.47 -14.30
C ARG A 98 -23.63 10.05 -15.66
N PRO A 99 -24.27 10.98 -16.40
CA PRO A 99 -24.94 10.75 -17.68
C PRO A 99 -23.98 10.75 -18.89
N TYR A 100 -22.71 10.35 -18.74
CA TYR A 100 -21.73 10.43 -19.83
C TYR A 100 -21.34 9.07 -20.40
N ARG A 101 -22.34 8.37 -20.96
CA ARG A 101 -22.15 7.47 -22.10
C ARG A 101 -23.47 7.20 -22.85
N LYS A 102 -24.05 8.24 -23.45
CA LYS A 102 -24.74 8.04 -24.75
C LYS A 102 -23.71 8.34 -25.84
N THR A 103 -22.92 7.36 -26.22
CA THR A 103 -22.16 7.42 -27.47
C THR A 103 -22.56 6.23 -28.32
N MET A 104 -23.46 6.56 -29.26
CA MET A 104 -23.94 5.86 -30.46
C MET A 104 -24.18 4.35 -30.37
N SER A 105 -25.35 3.92 -30.82
CA SER A 105 -25.58 2.50 -31.04
C SER A 105 -24.59 2.02 -32.10
N LYS A 106 -24.17 0.74 -32.05
CA LYS A 106 -23.32 0.14 -33.10
C LYS A 106 -23.89 0.33 -34.51
N GLN A 107 -25.19 0.56 -34.65
CA GLN A 107 -25.85 0.80 -35.93
C GLN A 107 -25.57 2.19 -36.49
N ASP A 108 -25.38 3.21 -35.63
CA ASP A 108 -25.11 4.60 -36.05
C ASP A 108 -23.65 4.78 -36.50
N ALA A 109 -22.71 3.99 -35.96
CA ALA A 109 -21.30 4.04 -36.35
C ALA A 109 -21.02 3.39 -37.73
N VAL A 110 -21.91 2.51 -38.21
CA VAL A 110 -21.74 1.80 -39.48
C VAL A 110 -22.24 2.62 -40.69
N SER A 111 -23.11 3.60 -40.48
CA SER A 111 -23.65 4.44 -41.56
C SER A 111 -22.70 5.51 -42.09
N GLU A 112 -21.60 5.80 -41.39
CA GLU A 112 -20.61 6.80 -41.80
C GLU A 112 -19.46 6.22 -42.65
N ILE A 113 -19.44 4.89 -42.90
CA ILE A 113 -18.44 4.23 -43.76
C ILE A 113 -19.05 3.92 -45.15
N LYS A 114 -19.72 4.89 -45.77
CA LYS A 114 -20.11 4.82 -47.18
C LYS A 114 -19.50 5.96 -47.97
#